data_AF-A0A1Y1INE2-F1
#
_entry.id   AF-A0A1Y1INE2-F1
#
_cell.length_a   1.000
_cell.length_b   1.000
_cell.length_c   1.000
_cell.angle_alpha   90.00
_cell.angle_beta   90.00
_cell.angle_gamma   90.00
#
_symmetry.space_group_name_H-M   'P 1'
#
loop_
_entity.id
_entity.type
_entity.pdbx_description
1 polymer ?
#
loop_
_entity_poly.entity_id
_entity_poly.type
_entity_poly.pdbx_seq_one_letter_code
_entity_poly.pdbx_strand_id
1 'polypeptide(L)'
;MERKKTPGPCRFVRDCPASGLGAQQRAWAYLQARGHRILAAGDAREDSATKRYTTFPDVAALQEYDDHLAEFRVERSMYEVLYPELPTRLYFDIEYSVAQRDDNGFAERLSRFAELRAAFCAEVLGVAASDLTFQTSTAHGESKGEYKHSMHEVLEGFYVTNQEERRLFKECFESFLQDPPSSELAESVAFLDCERNGKTERIWDSGVYTKFRCFRMLGSCKKGSGRPLVPAKGSSPKLRDHLVGVYDERQRKGLQKIDMGTARAFLAVKAQPGSER
;
A
#
# COMPACT_ATOMS: atom_id res chain seq x y z
N MET A 1 30.47 40.68 -15.90
CA MET A 1 29.19 40.54 -15.17
C MET A 1 28.97 39.06 -14.87
N GLU A 2 29.41 38.60 -13.70
CA GLU A 2 29.17 37.24 -13.24
C GLU A 2 27.70 37.10 -12.81
N ARG A 3 26.96 36.17 -13.42
CA ARG A 3 25.62 35.83 -12.99
C ARG A 3 25.73 35.06 -11.68
N LYS A 4 25.43 35.74 -10.56
CA LYS A 4 25.20 35.08 -9.27
C LYS A 4 24.10 34.03 -9.45
N LYS A 5 24.46 32.75 -9.26
CA LYS A 5 23.50 31.64 -9.16
C LYS A 5 22.56 31.93 -7.99
N THR A 6 21.29 32.15 -8.28
CA THR A 6 20.21 32.18 -7.29
C THR A 6 20.12 30.80 -6.63
N PRO A 7 20.08 30.70 -5.29
CA PRO A 7 19.84 29.43 -4.62
C PRO A 7 18.41 28.97 -4.93
N GLY A 8 18.29 27.74 -5.46
CA GLY A 8 17.02 27.09 -5.75
C GLY A 8 16.19 26.78 -4.49
N PRO A 9 14.96 26.26 -4.67
CA PRO A 9 13.89 26.29 -3.67
C PRO A 9 14.28 25.58 -2.37
N CYS A 10 13.92 26.22 -1.25
CA CYS A 10 14.14 25.76 0.13
C CYS A 10 13.83 24.27 0.31
N ARG A 11 14.89 23.48 0.36
CA ARG A 11 14.93 22.11 0.89
C ARG A 11 14.94 22.22 2.42
N PHE A 12 14.11 21.44 3.13
CA PHE A 12 14.11 21.25 4.58
C PHE A 12 14.93 22.28 5.39
N VAL A 13 14.31 23.41 5.74
CA VAL A 13 14.95 24.53 6.45
C VAL A 13 14.93 24.30 7.98
N ARG A 14 14.99 23.05 8.44
CA ARG A 14 15.05 22.74 9.88
C ARG A 14 16.30 21.95 10.16
N ASP A 15 17.07 22.40 11.14
CA ASP A 15 18.30 21.74 11.58
C ASP A 15 18.02 20.26 11.86
N CYS A 16 18.60 19.40 11.03
CA CYS A 16 18.57 17.96 11.19
C CYS A 16 20.02 17.50 11.36
N PRO A 17 20.36 16.78 12.45
CA PRO A 17 21.72 16.34 12.73
C PRO A 17 22.30 15.36 11.68
N ALA A 18 21.50 14.94 10.69
CA ALA A 18 21.87 14.00 9.65
C ALA A 18 22.30 14.68 8.32
N SER A 19 23.27 15.60 8.37
CA SER A 19 23.87 16.18 7.16
C SER A 19 24.55 15.11 6.31
N GLY A 20 24.24 15.04 5.01
CA GLY A 20 24.83 14.07 4.05
C GLY A 20 23.94 12.90 3.65
N LEU A 21 22.84 12.64 4.39
CA LEU A 21 21.88 11.58 4.04
C LEU A 21 20.88 12.01 2.96
N GLY A 22 20.24 11.06 2.28
CA GLY A 22 19.13 11.33 1.35
C GLY A 22 17.90 11.94 2.04
N ALA A 23 16.99 12.57 1.30
CA ALA A 23 15.84 13.29 1.89
C ALA A 23 14.94 12.40 2.77
N GLN A 24 14.71 11.15 2.35
CA GLN A 24 13.94 10.15 3.11
C GLN A 24 14.62 9.82 4.45
N GLN A 25 15.93 9.57 4.44
CA GLN A 25 16.70 9.23 5.64
C GLN A 25 16.75 10.41 6.63
N ARG A 26 16.85 11.65 6.14
CA ARG A 26 16.77 12.83 7.01
C ARG A 26 15.40 12.98 7.68
N ALA A 27 14.32 12.73 6.96
CA ALA A 27 12.98 12.75 7.53
C ALA A 27 12.76 11.62 8.52
N TRP A 28 13.32 10.43 8.26
CA TRP A 28 13.32 9.32 9.21
C TRP A 28 14.10 9.64 10.48
N ALA A 29 15.30 10.20 10.38
CA ALA A 29 16.08 10.66 11.54
C ALA A 29 15.33 11.72 12.34
N TYR A 30 14.65 12.67 11.66
CA TYR A 30 13.82 13.67 12.32
C TYR A 30 12.62 13.06 13.06
N LEU A 31 11.95 12.08 12.45
CA LEU A 31 10.86 11.34 13.07
C LEU A 31 11.30 10.73 14.40
N GLN A 32 12.44 10.02 14.39
CA GLN A 32 13.02 9.39 15.58
C GLN A 32 13.39 10.42 16.65
N ALA A 33 14.11 11.48 16.26
CA ALA A 33 14.58 12.51 17.18
C ALA A 33 13.43 13.28 17.87
N ARG A 34 12.24 13.35 17.25
CA ARG A 34 11.07 14.05 17.79
C ARG A 34 10.05 13.13 18.44
N GLY A 35 10.26 11.82 18.43
CA GLY A 35 9.26 10.85 18.88
C GLY A 35 7.96 10.91 18.06
N HIS A 36 8.04 11.35 16.80
CA HIS A 36 6.93 11.29 15.87
C HIS A 36 6.67 9.85 15.44
N ARG A 37 5.45 9.54 14.99
CA ARG A 37 5.06 8.16 14.67
C ARG A 37 4.85 7.91 13.19
N ILE A 38 4.46 8.94 12.45
CA ILE A 38 4.10 8.82 11.04
C ILE A 38 5.16 9.51 10.18
N LEU A 39 5.70 8.77 9.21
CA LEU A 39 6.46 9.33 8.10
C LEU A 39 5.54 9.44 6.89
N ALA A 40 5.46 10.62 6.30
CA ALA A 40 4.68 10.86 5.10
C ALA A 40 5.57 11.40 3.98
N ALA A 41 5.13 11.17 2.75
CA ALA A 41 5.75 11.69 1.55
C ALA A 41 4.72 12.44 0.71
N GLY A 42 5.19 13.33 -0.15
CA GLY A 42 4.38 13.91 -1.21
C GLY A 42 5.15 14.12 -2.48
N ASP A 43 4.46 14.15 -3.62
CA ASP A 43 5.08 14.39 -4.92
C ASP A 43 5.67 15.81 -5.00
N ALA A 44 6.96 15.91 -5.33
CA ALA A 44 7.64 17.19 -5.47
C ALA A 44 7.31 17.86 -6.82
N ARG A 45 7.19 17.07 -7.90
CA ARG A 45 6.97 17.53 -9.28
C ARG A 45 5.97 16.60 -9.98
N GLU A 46 5.30 17.09 -11.01
CA GLU A 46 4.29 16.32 -11.79
C GLU A 46 4.95 15.14 -12.54
N ASP A 47 6.09 15.38 -13.19
CA ASP A 47 6.71 14.39 -14.07
C ASP A 47 7.87 13.62 -13.42
N SER A 48 8.00 13.66 -12.09
CA SER A 48 9.05 12.90 -11.40
C SER A 48 8.53 12.13 -10.20
N ALA A 49 9.05 10.91 -10.02
CA ALA A 49 8.85 10.12 -8.82
C ALA A 49 9.57 10.71 -7.57
N THR A 50 10.01 11.98 -7.64
CA THR A 50 10.73 12.65 -6.56
C THR A 50 9.77 13.00 -5.44
N LYS A 51 10.08 12.55 -4.23
CA LYS A 51 9.26 12.81 -3.04
C LYS A 51 9.87 13.91 -2.16
N ARG A 52 9.01 14.76 -1.60
CA ARG A 52 9.27 15.50 -0.35
C ARG A 52 8.75 14.67 0.81
N TYR A 53 9.35 14.81 1.99
CA TYR A 53 8.98 14.03 3.16
C TYR A 53 8.55 14.97 4.30
N THR A 54 7.67 14.50 5.17
CA THR A 54 7.26 15.17 6.39
C THR A 54 6.92 14.13 7.45
N THR A 55 6.69 14.55 8.69
CA THR A 55 6.44 13.63 9.81
C THR A 55 5.34 14.18 10.69
N PHE A 56 4.53 13.30 11.29
CA PHE A 56 3.46 13.69 12.21
C PHE A 56 3.61 12.97 13.55
N PRO A 57 3.26 13.64 14.68
CA PRO A 57 3.34 13.03 16.00
C PRO A 57 2.41 11.81 16.13
N ASP A 58 1.21 11.87 15.55
CA ASP A 58 0.22 10.81 15.59
C ASP A 58 -0.79 10.92 14.43
N VAL A 59 -1.79 10.02 14.43
CA VAL A 59 -2.86 9.96 13.43
C VAL A 59 -3.78 11.18 13.50
N ALA A 60 -3.99 11.77 14.68
CA ALA A 60 -4.86 12.93 14.84
C ALA A 60 -4.25 14.16 14.17
N ALA A 61 -2.95 14.40 14.36
CA ALA A 61 -2.23 15.49 13.70
C ALA A 61 -2.15 15.31 12.17
N LEU A 62 -2.04 14.07 11.69
CA LEU A 62 -2.15 13.80 10.26
C LEU A 62 -3.55 14.11 9.72
N GLN A 63 -4.60 13.71 10.44
CA GLN A 63 -5.99 13.98 10.04
C GLN A 63 -6.27 15.48 10.01
N GLU A 64 -5.86 16.23 11.03
CA GLU A 64 -6.01 17.70 11.07
C GLU A 64 -5.31 18.37 9.88
N TYR A 65 -4.11 17.89 9.53
CA TYR A 65 -3.40 18.38 8.35
C TYR A 65 -4.13 18.05 7.04
N ASP A 66 -4.68 16.84 6.90
CA ASP A 66 -5.47 16.44 5.72
C ASP A 66 -6.76 17.26 5.58
N ASP A 67 -7.46 17.50 6.70
CA ASP A 67 -8.67 18.31 6.77
C ASP A 67 -8.37 19.76 6.38
N HIS A 68 -7.24 20.32 6.84
CA HIS A 68 -6.76 21.63 6.43
C HIS A 68 -6.51 21.69 4.92
N LEU A 69 -5.81 20.70 4.33
CA LEU A 69 -5.62 20.66 2.88
C LEU A 69 -6.96 20.58 2.12
N ALA A 70 -7.94 19.85 2.68
CA ALA A 70 -9.29 19.75 2.14
C ALA A 70 -10.01 21.11 2.10
N GLU A 71 -10.00 21.83 3.22
CA GLU A 71 -10.65 23.13 3.40
C GLU A 71 -10.17 24.13 2.36
N PHE A 72 -8.86 24.19 2.13
CA PHE A 72 -8.24 25.10 1.17
C PHE A 72 -8.24 24.57 -0.27
N ARG A 73 -8.94 23.46 -0.54
CA ARG A 73 -9.03 22.82 -1.87
C ARG A 73 -7.67 22.58 -2.52
N VAL A 74 -6.67 22.28 -1.70
CA VAL A 74 -5.31 21.98 -2.18
C VAL A 74 -5.33 20.55 -2.72
N GLU A 75 -4.87 20.36 -3.96
CA GLU A 75 -4.67 19.01 -4.49
C GLU A 75 -3.70 18.25 -3.59
N ARG A 76 -4.15 17.09 -3.09
CA ARG A 76 -3.38 16.26 -2.17
C ARG A 76 -2.62 15.25 -2.99
N SER A 77 -1.30 15.22 -2.86
CA SER A 77 -0.46 14.17 -3.43
C SER A 77 0.35 13.50 -2.34
N MET A 78 -0.33 13.06 -1.29
CA MET A 78 0.27 12.55 -0.06
C MET A 78 0.28 11.02 -0.02
N TYR A 79 1.34 10.50 0.58
CA TYR A 79 1.61 9.08 0.77
C TYR A 79 2.02 8.83 2.21
N GLU A 80 1.51 7.75 2.76
CA GLU A 80 2.07 7.13 3.95
C GLU A 80 3.40 6.44 3.57
N VAL A 81 4.42 6.51 4.43
CA VAL A 81 5.70 5.84 4.20
C VAL A 81 5.89 4.71 5.19
N LEU A 82 5.83 3.47 4.68
CA LEU A 82 5.91 2.25 5.47
C LEU A 82 7.38 1.91 5.79
N TYR A 83 7.89 2.46 6.89
CA TYR A 83 9.25 2.20 7.36
C TYR A 83 9.39 0.78 7.93
N PRO A 84 10.62 0.23 8.01
CA PRO A 84 10.81 -1.19 8.26
C PRO A 84 10.23 -1.72 9.57
N GLU A 85 10.29 -0.91 10.63
CA GLU A 85 9.84 -1.27 11.99
C GLU A 85 8.36 -0.98 12.23
N LEU A 86 7.67 -0.31 11.29
CA LEU A 86 6.25 0.04 11.43
C LEU A 86 5.40 -1.24 11.42
N PRO A 87 4.59 -1.52 12.45
CA PRO A 87 3.55 -2.53 12.35
C PRO A 87 2.49 -2.07 11.35
N THR A 88 2.02 -2.98 10.51
CA THR A 88 1.08 -2.66 9.42
C THR A 88 -0.07 -3.65 9.41
N ARG A 89 -1.26 -3.17 9.11
CA ARG A 89 -2.36 -4.00 8.62
C ARG A 89 -1.91 -4.72 7.34
N LEU A 90 -2.55 -5.83 6.96
CA LEU A 90 -2.37 -6.35 5.61
C LEU A 90 -3.07 -5.41 4.62
N TYR A 91 -2.45 -5.19 3.48
CA TYR A 91 -2.92 -4.23 2.48
C TYR A 91 -2.62 -4.77 1.09
N PHE A 92 -3.43 -4.39 0.11
CA PHE A 92 -3.29 -4.81 -1.28
C PHE A 92 -3.41 -3.60 -2.19
N ASP A 93 -2.55 -3.54 -3.21
CA ASP A 93 -2.66 -2.60 -4.32
C ASP A 93 -3.07 -3.38 -5.56
N ILE A 94 -4.22 -3.03 -6.12
CA ILE A 94 -4.85 -3.71 -7.23
C ILE A 94 -4.96 -2.71 -8.38
N GLU A 95 -4.32 -3.02 -9.51
CA GLU A 95 -4.29 -2.18 -10.69
C GLU A 95 -4.66 -3.00 -11.94
N TYR A 96 -5.60 -2.50 -12.75
CA TYR A 96 -5.99 -3.11 -14.02
C TYR A 96 -6.14 -2.01 -15.07
N SER A 97 -5.30 -2.06 -16.10
CA SER A 97 -5.26 -1.07 -17.18
C SER A 97 -5.76 -1.70 -18.48
N VAL A 98 -6.68 -1.03 -19.14
CA VAL A 98 -7.33 -1.47 -20.38
C VAL A 98 -7.46 -0.31 -21.37
N ALA A 99 -7.52 -0.61 -22.67
CA ALA A 99 -7.65 0.42 -23.70
C ALA A 99 -8.95 1.23 -23.56
N GLN A 100 -10.04 0.57 -23.17
CA GLN A 100 -11.35 1.17 -22.93
C GLN A 100 -11.91 0.68 -21.60
N ARG A 101 -12.78 1.47 -20.97
CA ARG A 101 -13.39 1.12 -19.69
C ARG A 101 -14.07 -0.25 -19.74
N ASP A 102 -13.71 -1.13 -18.82
CA ASP A 102 -14.26 -2.49 -18.69
C ASP A 102 -14.54 -2.81 -17.21
N ASP A 103 -15.66 -2.29 -16.71
CA ASP A 103 -16.06 -2.49 -15.32
C ASP A 103 -16.36 -3.97 -15.01
N ASN A 104 -16.90 -4.72 -15.97
CA ASN A 104 -17.28 -6.13 -15.78
C ASN A 104 -16.04 -7.02 -15.70
N GLY A 105 -15.09 -6.84 -16.62
CA GLY A 105 -13.81 -7.55 -16.58
C GLY A 105 -13.04 -7.24 -15.29
N PHE A 106 -13.05 -5.98 -14.83
CA PHE A 106 -12.45 -5.64 -13.54
C PHE A 106 -13.17 -6.32 -12.36
N ALA A 107 -14.51 -6.32 -12.34
CA ALA A 107 -15.29 -6.93 -11.27
C ALA A 107 -15.09 -8.45 -11.17
N GLU A 108 -15.03 -9.15 -12.30
CA GLU A 108 -14.75 -10.59 -12.35
C GLU A 108 -13.35 -10.89 -11.77
N ARG A 109 -12.33 -10.18 -12.24
CA ARG A 109 -10.96 -10.32 -11.74
C ARG A 109 -10.85 -10.04 -10.25
N LEU A 110 -11.56 -9.02 -9.76
CA LEU A 110 -11.61 -8.71 -8.33
C LEU A 110 -12.30 -9.82 -7.52
N SER A 111 -13.37 -10.44 -8.04
CA SER A 111 -14.01 -11.60 -7.40
C SER A 111 -13.04 -12.77 -7.27
N ARG A 112 -12.32 -13.11 -8.35
CA ARG A 112 -11.31 -14.19 -8.34
C ARG A 112 -10.16 -13.89 -7.40
N PHE A 113 -9.69 -12.65 -7.35
CA PHE A 113 -8.70 -12.21 -6.38
C PHE A 113 -9.21 -12.36 -4.94
N ALA A 114 -10.47 -11.99 -4.67
CA ALA A 114 -11.07 -12.12 -3.35
C ALA A 114 -11.19 -13.58 -2.90
N GLU A 115 -11.55 -14.50 -3.81
CA GLU A 115 -11.57 -15.96 -3.58
C GLU A 115 -10.17 -16.47 -3.17
N LEU A 116 -9.14 -16.16 -3.96
CA LEU A 116 -7.75 -16.55 -3.70
C LEU A 116 -7.23 -15.98 -2.38
N ARG A 117 -7.48 -14.69 -2.13
CA ARG A 117 -7.09 -14.02 -0.89
C ARG A 117 -7.78 -14.63 0.32
N ALA A 118 -9.08 -14.95 0.22
CA ALA A 118 -9.82 -15.56 1.31
C ALA A 118 -9.31 -16.97 1.64
N ALA A 119 -9.07 -17.79 0.63
CA ALA A 119 -8.47 -19.11 0.79
C ALA A 119 -7.07 -19.03 1.41
N PHE A 120 -6.21 -18.12 0.91
CA PHE A 120 -4.88 -17.91 1.47
C PHE A 120 -4.94 -17.47 2.94
N CYS A 121 -5.78 -16.50 3.28
CA CYS A 121 -5.94 -16.05 4.66
C CYS A 121 -6.39 -17.19 5.58
N ALA A 122 -7.36 -18.00 5.16
CA ALA A 122 -7.89 -19.10 5.97
C ALA A 122 -6.88 -20.25 6.12
N GLU A 123 -6.35 -20.74 5.00
CA GLU A 123 -5.54 -21.96 4.98
C GLU A 123 -4.09 -21.72 5.40
N VAL A 124 -3.55 -20.53 5.12
CA VAL A 124 -2.13 -20.25 5.33
C VAL A 124 -1.90 -19.32 6.52
N LEU A 125 -2.75 -18.31 6.72
CA LEU A 125 -2.59 -17.36 7.82
C LEU A 125 -3.44 -17.67 9.05
N GLY A 126 -4.35 -18.66 8.96
CA GLY A 126 -5.27 -19.00 10.05
C GLY A 126 -6.28 -17.90 10.37
N VAL A 127 -6.55 -17.01 9.41
CA VAL A 127 -7.56 -15.94 9.53
C VAL A 127 -8.83 -16.39 8.82
N ALA A 128 -9.91 -16.59 9.58
CA ALA A 128 -11.16 -17.10 9.01
C ALA A 128 -11.72 -16.15 7.94
N ALA A 129 -12.27 -16.72 6.87
CA ALA A 129 -12.85 -15.93 5.78
C ALA A 129 -13.98 -15.00 6.24
N SER A 130 -14.74 -15.37 7.28
CA SER A 130 -15.78 -14.54 7.90
C SER A 130 -15.26 -13.28 8.57
N ASP A 131 -13.98 -13.26 8.95
CA ASP A 131 -13.36 -12.14 9.67
C ASP A 131 -12.70 -11.14 8.71
N LEU A 132 -12.69 -11.46 7.41
CA LEU A 132 -12.08 -10.63 6.37
C LEU A 132 -12.97 -9.43 6.05
N THR A 133 -12.63 -8.31 6.65
CA THR A 133 -13.26 -7.01 6.40
C THR A 133 -12.20 -6.02 5.93
N PHE A 134 -12.54 -5.23 4.91
CA PHE A 134 -11.58 -4.34 4.25
C PHE A 134 -12.12 -2.92 4.17
N GLN A 135 -11.23 -1.96 4.45
CA GLN A 135 -11.40 -0.59 4.00
C GLN A 135 -10.84 -0.48 2.59
N THR A 136 -11.69 -0.09 1.66
CA THR A 136 -11.39 -0.05 0.23
C THR A 136 -11.46 1.37 -0.28
N SER A 137 -10.44 1.78 -1.03
CA SER A 137 -10.45 3.05 -1.76
C SER A 137 -10.07 2.84 -3.22
N THR A 138 -10.64 3.61 -4.12
CA THR A 138 -10.45 3.47 -5.57
C THR A 138 -10.04 4.79 -6.22
N ALA A 139 -9.35 4.69 -7.35
CA ALA A 139 -8.97 5.84 -8.17
C ALA A 139 -9.14 5.51 -9.66
N HIS A 140 -10.33 5.01 -10.04
CA HIS A 140 -10.65 4.67 -11.42
C HIS A 140 -10.63 5.91 -12.34
N GLY A 141 -10.24 5.73 -13.60
CA GLY A 141 -10.38 6.77 -14.61
C GLY A 141 -9.31 6.74 -15.69
N GLU A 142 -9.40 7.69 -16.61
CA GLU A 142 -8.50 7.82 -17.74
C GLU A 142 -7.05 8.13 -17.30
N SER A 143 -6.10 7.57 -18.02
CA SER A 143 -4.67 7.69 -17.74
C SER A 143 -3.86 7.41 -19.00
N LYS A 144 -3.27 8.46 -19.59
CA LYS A 144 -2.36 8.34 -20.75
C LYS A 144 -2.96 7.57 -21.95
N GLY A 145 -4.24 7.79 -22.25
CA GLY A 145 -4.92 7.13 -23.38
C GLY A 145 -5.48 5.73 -23.08
N GLU A 146 -5.35 5.26 -21.83
CA GLU A 146 -5.97 4.03 -21.33
C GLU A 146 -6.99 4.37 -20.23
N TYR A 147 -7.86 3.42 -19.91
CA TYR A 147 -8.66 3.45 -18.68
C TYR A 147 -7.98 2.59 -17.62
N LYS A 148 -7.77 3.16 -16.43
CA LYS A 148 -7.14 2.46 -15.30
C LYS A 148 -8.13 2.25 -14.16
N HIS A 149 -8.37 1.00 -13.83
CA HIS A 149 -8.90 0.62 -12.54
C HIS A 149 -7.77 0.55 -11.51
N SER A 150 -7.95 1.19 -10.36
CA SER A 150 -6.98 1.19 -9.27
C SER A 150 -7.75 1.14 -7.96
N MET A 151 -7.36 0.21 -7.09
CA MET A 151 -8.02 -0.08 -5.84
C MET A 151 -6.98 -0.43 -4.78
N HIS A 152 -7.11 0.21 -3.62
CA HIS A 152 -6.37 -0.16 -2.42
C HIS A 152 -7.32 -0.82 -1.45
N GLU A 153 -6.89 -1.93 -0.85
CA GLU A 153 -7.60 -2.58 0.24
C GLU A 153 -6.70 -2.64 1.47
N VAL A 154 -7.28 -2.40 2.65
CA VAL A 154 -6.59 -2.54 3.94
C VAL A 154 -7.44 -3.41 4.86
N LEU A 155 -6.89 -4.57 5.25
CA LEU A 155 -7.54 -5.55 6.12
C LEU A 155 -7.73 -4.95 7.51
N GLU A 156 -8.96 -5.02 8.01
CA GLU A 156 -9.31 -4.61 9.36
C GLU A 156 -9.08 -5.75 10.36
N GLY A 157 -8.97 -5.42 11.65
CA GLY A 157 -8.86 -6.42 12.71
C GLY A 157 -7.49 -7.11 12.85
N PHE A 158 -6.61 -7.07 11.84
CA PHE A 158 -5.34 -7.82 11.86
C PHE A 158 -4.11 -6.97 11.53
N TYR A 159 -2.94 -7.36 12.05
CA TYR A 159 -1.66 -6.72 11.72
C TYR A 159 -0.45 -7.67 11.72
N VAL A 160 0.60 -7.24 11.00
CA VAL A 160 1.96 -7.78 11.05
C VAL A 160 2.91 -6.73 11.61
N THR A 161 4.04 -7.15 12.17
CA THR A 161 4.86 -6.31 13.06
C THR A 161 5.94 -5.49 12.37
N ASN A 162 6.44 -5.94 11.22
CA ASN A 162 7.58 -5.31 10.58
C ASN A 162 7.71 -5.72 9.10
N GLN A 163 8.76 -5.21 8.47
CA GLN A 163 9.10 -5.49 7.07
C GLN A 163 9.40 -6.96 6.77
N GLU A 164 9.96 -7.70 7.72
CA GLU A 164 10.29 -9.10 7.51
C GLU A 164 9.01 -9.94 7.42
N GLU A 165 8.03 -9.67 8.30
CA GLU A 165 6.72 -10.30 8.25
C GLU A 165 5.92 -9.86 7.00
N ARG A 166 6.02 -8.59 6.58
CA ARG A 166 5.45 -8.14 5.28
C ARG A 166 6.06 -8.86 4.08
N ARG A 167 7.40 -9.03 4.06
CA ARG A 167 8.09 -9.76 3.00
C ARG A 167 7.71 -11.23 3.01
N LEU A 168 7.64 -11.85 4.18
CA LEU A 168 7.21 -13.23 4.35
C LEU A 168 5.78 -13.43 3.86
N PHE A 169 4.86 -12.52 4.20
CA PHE A 169 3.49 -12.52 3.64
C PHE A 169 3.53 -12.52 2.11
N LYS A 170 4.28 -11.58 1.50
CA LYS A 170 4.41 -11.48 0.03
C LYS A 170 4.89 -12.80 -0.57
N GLU A 171 6.00 -13.34 -0.07
CA GLU A 171 6.61 -14.56 -0.60
C GLU A 171 5.67 -15.77 -0.46
N CYS A 172 4.98 -15.84 0.67
CA CYS A 172 4.01 -16.89 0.95
C CYS A 172 2.79 -16.81 0.03
N PHE A 173 2.26 -15.60 -0.21
CA PHE A 173 1.13 -15.42 -1.13
C PHE A 173 1.55 -15.66 -2.58
N GLU A 174 2.74 -15.21 -3.00
CA GLU A 174 3.29 -15.53 -4.33
C GLU A 174 3.44 -17.05 -4.54
N SER A 175 3.94 -17.77 -3.53
CA SER A 175 4.07 -19.23 -3.58
C SER A 175 2.70 -19.93 -3.60
N PHE A 176 1.71 -19.42 -2.86
CA PHE A 176 0.34 -19.91 -2.92
C PHE A 176 -0.28 -19.75 -4.31
N LEU A 177 -0.05 -18.60 -4.97
CA LEU A 177 -0.56 -18.36 -6.32
C LEU A 177 0.14 -19.23 -7.39
N GLN A 178 1.36 -19.70 -7.15
CA GLN A 178 2.08 -20.58 -8.08
C GLN A 178 1.57 -22.02 -8.05
N ASP A 179 1.14 -22.48 -6.88
CA ASP A 179 0.69 -23.85 -6.67
C ASP A 179 -0.46 -23.85 -5.64
N PRO A 180 -1.66 -23.39 -6.07
CA PRO A 180 -2.83 -23.28 -5.21
C PRO A 180 -3.39 -24.67 -4.87
N PRO A 181 -4.08 -24.81 -3.72
CA PRO A 181 -4.43 -26.12 -3.16
C PRO A 181 -5.59 -26.83 -3.87
N SER A 182 -6.29 -26.18 -4.81
CA SER A 182 -7.41 -26.77 -5.56
C SER A 182 -7.43 -26.31 -7.02
N SER A 183 -8.10 -27.10 -7.88
CA SER A 183 -8.31 -26.77 -9.29
C SER A 183 -9.10 -25.49 -9.49
N GLU A 184 -10.11 -25.24 -8.66
CA GLU A 184 -10.96 -24.04 -8.72
C GLU A 184 -10.14 -22.77 -8.40
N LEU A 185 -9.22 -22.88 -7.43
CA LEU A 185 -8.30 -21.79 -7.12
C LEU A 185 -7.27 -21.62 -8.23
N ALA A 186 -6.77 -22.70 -8.84
CA ALA A 186 -5.87 -22.62 -10.00
C ALA A 186 -6.53 -21.89 -11.18
N GLU A 187 -7.79 -22.15 -11.47
CA GLU A 187 -8.56 -21.41 -12.48
C GLU A 187 -8.64 -19.91 -12.15
N SER A 188 -8.83 -19.58 -10.86
CA SER A 188 -8.89 -18.19 -10.40
C SER A 188 -7.57 -17.43 -10.57
N VAL A 189 -6.42 -18.12 -10.47
CA VAL A 189 -5.10 -17.51 -10.67
C VAL A 189 -4.96 -16.93 -12.08
N ALA A 190 -5.52 -17.59 -13.11
CA ALA A 190 -5.45 -17.12 -14.49
C ALA A 190 -6.12 -15.74 -14.69
N PHE A 191 -7.05 -15.36 -13.81
CA PHE A 191 -7.70 -14.04 -13.83
C PHE A 191 -6.86 -12.94 -13.17
N LEU A 192 -5.74 -13.27 -12.53
CA LEU A 192 -4.83 -12.25 -12.02
C LEU A 192 -3.94 -11.68 -13.10
N ASP A 193 -3.72 -12.40 -14.21
CA ASP A 193 -2.84 -11.97 -15.29
C ASP A 193 -3.61 -11.17 -16.36
N CYS A 194 -3.05 -10.05 -16.79
CA CYS A 194 -3.56 -9.21 -17.88
C CYS A 194 -2.44 -8.87 -18.87
N GLU A 195 -2.74 -8.94 -20.16
CA GLU A 195 -1.81 -8.55 -21.21
C GLU A 195 -1.84 -7.03 -21.43
N ARG A 196 -0.66 -6.41 -21.37
CA ARG A 196 -0.47 -4.99 -21.60
C ARG A 196 0.82 -4.73 -22.36
N ASN A 197 0.73 -4.11 -23.53
CA ASN A 197 1.88 -3.78 -24.38
C ASN A 197 2.80 -4.99 -24.65
N GLY A 198 2.21 -6.18 -24.84
CA GLY A 198 2.94 -7.44 -25.06
C GLY A 198 3.64 -7.99 -23.82
N LYS A 199 3.25 -7.55 -22.63
CA LYS A 199 3.72 -8.07 -21.34
C LYS A 199 2.53 -8.50 -20.49
N THR A 200 2.67 -9.66 -19.88
CA THR A 200 1.78 -10.11 -18.82
C THR A 200 2.07 -9.31 -17.54
N GLU A 201 1.09 -8.54 -17.07
CA GLU A 201 1.10 -7.84 -15.78
C GLU A 201 0.08 -8.52 -14.85
N ARG A 202 0.36 -8.58 -13.55
CA ARG A 202 -0.61 -9.05 -12.55
C ARG A 202 -1.43 -7.90 -12.02
N ILE A 203 -2.72 -8.13 -11.77
CA ILE A 203 -3.59 -7.12 -11.17
C ILE A 203 -3.19 -6.78 -9.74
N TRP A 204 -2.58 -7.72 -9.00
CA TRP A 204 -2.03 -7.47 -7.66
C TRP A 204 -0.57 -7.02 -7.76
N ASP A 205 -0.27 -5.80 -7.33
CA ASP A 205 1.10 -5.27 -7.30
C ASP A 205 1.82 -5.74 -6.02
N SER A 206 2.59 -6.82 -6.14
CA SER A 206 3.44 -7.31 -5.03
C SER A 206 4.65 -6.41 -4.74
N GLY A 207 4.92 -5.40 -5.59
CA GLY A 207 5.95 -4.40 -5.38
C GLY A 207 5.71 -3.52 -4.17
N VAL A 208 4.49 -3.47 -3.62
CA VAL A 208 4.15 -2.62 -2.47
C VAL A 208 4.71 -3.11 -1.13
N TYR A 209 5.34 -4.29 -1.05
CA TYR A 209 5.92 -4.81 0.20
C TYR A 209 7.43 -4.55 0.31
N THR A 210 7.93 -3.43 -0.23
CA THR A 210 9.35 -3.02 -0.09
C THR A 210 9.58 -2.08 1.09
N LYS A 211 10.83 -1.96 1.55
CA LYS A 211 11.24 -0.99 2.58
C LYS A 211 10.87 0.44 2.18
N PHE A 212 10.38 1.23 3.15
CA PHE A 212 9.97 2.62 2.96
C PHE A 212 9.02 2.83 1.77
N ARG A 213 8.12 1.86 1.53
CA ARG A 213 7.11 1.98 0.48
C ARG A 213 6.23 3.20 0.75
N CYS A 214 6.09 4.05 -0.27
CA CYS A 214 5.06 5.07 -0.30
C CYS A 214 3.73 4.42 -0.70
N PHE A 215 2.72 4.51 0.16
CA PHE A 215 1.35 4.03 -0.11
C PHE A 215 0.40 5.23 -0.10
N ARG A 216 -0.37 5.42 -1.18
CA ARG A 216 -1.13 6.66 -1.37
C ARG A 216 -2.29 6.74 -0.37
N MET A 217 -2.45 7.91 0.26
CA MET A 217 -3.48 8.15 1.26
C MET A 217 -4.85 8.46 0.64
N LEU A 218 -5.93 8.18 1.37
CA LEU A 218 -7.29 8.56 0.98
C LEU A 218 -7.37 10.07 0.69
N GLY A 219 -8.14 10.46 -0.32
CA GLY A 219 -8.26 11.84 -0.78
C GLY A 219 -7.07 12.35 -1.59
N SER A 220 -5.96 11.59 -1.66
CA SER A 220 -4.78 11.97 -2.43
C SER A 220 -4.79 11.38 -3.85
N CYS A 221 -4.33 12.18 -4.82
CA CYS A 221 -4.07 11.77 -6.19
C CYS A 221 -2.56 11.58 -6.42
N LYS A 222 -2.17 10.88 -7.50
CA LYS A 222 -0.80 10.99 -8.02
C LYS A 222 -0.71 12.40 -8.64
N LYS A 223 0.36 13.17 -8.41
CA LYS A 223 0.41 14.55 -8.90
C LYS A 223 0.20 14.62 -10.41
N GLY A 224 -0.69 15.50 -10.86
CA GLY A 224 -1.08 15.63 -12.27
C GLY A 224 -2.05 14.56 -12.80
N SER A 225 -2.44 13.56 -11.99
CA SER A 225 -3.40 12.53 -12.43
C SER A 225 -4.86 12.99 -12.36
N GLY A 226 -5.19 13.95 -11.50
CA GLY A 226 -6.58 14.38 -11.24
C GLY A 226 -7.48 13.28 -10.65
N ARG A 227 -6.94 12.12 -10.28
CA ARG A 227 -7.68 10.94 -9.78
C ARG A 227 -7.34 10.70 -8.31
N PRO A 228 -8.06 11.34 -7.37
CA PRO A 228 -7.88 11.08 -5.94
C PRO A 228 -8.38 9.67 -5.58
N LEU A 229 -7.78 9.08 -4.55
CA LEU A 229 -8.37 7.91 -3.91
C LEU A 229 -9.65 8.30 -3.19
N VAL A 230 -10.75 7.67 -3.53
CA VAL A 230 -12.07 7.87 -2.91
C VAL A 230 -12.52 6.56 -2.24
N PRO A 231 -13.27 6.61 -1.13
CA PRO A 231 -13.74 5.39 -0.50
C PRO A 231 -14.71 4.66 -1.43
N ALA A 232 -14.57 3.34 -1.53
CA ALA A 232 -15.56 2.51 -2.22
C ALA A 232 -16.86 2.44 -1.42
N LYS A 233 -17.94 2.00 -2.07
CA LYS A 233 -19.23 1.80 -1.42
C LYS A 233 -19.08 0.82 -0.24
N GLY A 234 -19.51 1.26 0.94
CA GLY A 234 -19.43 0.46 2.17
C GLY A 234 -18.17 0.71 3.01
N SER A 235 -17.16 1.39 2.47
CA SER A 235 -15.96 1.77 3.22
C SER A 235 -16.11 3.15 3.89
N SER A 236 -15.36 3.36 4.97
CA SER A 236 -15.34 4.61 5.72
C SER A 236 -14.81 5.76 4.88
N PRO A 237 -15.34 6.99 5.01
CA PRO A 237 -14.78 8.17 4.35
C PRO A 237 -13.58 8.78 5.08
N LYS A 238 -13.17 8.24 6.24
CA LYS A 238 -12.13 8.85 7.08
C LYS A 238 -10.74 8.34 6.72
N LEU A 239 -9.78 9.24 6.53
CA LEU A 239 -8.39 8.90 6.17
C LEU A 239 -7.79 7.85 7.11
N ARG A 240 -7.95 8.02 8.43
CA ARG A 240 -7.40 7.11 9.45
C ARG A 240 -7.80 5.65 9.26
N ASP A 241 -9.00 5.39 8.74
CA ASP A 241 -9.51 4.02 8.58
C ASP A 241 -8.84 3.32 7.38
N HIS A 242 -8.18 4.09 6.49
CA HIS A 242 -7.45 3.60 5.31
C HIS A 242 -5.92 3.60 5.46
N LEU A 243 -5.37 4.01 6.61
CA LEU A 243 -3.91 3.99 6.85
C LEU A 243 -3.35 2.57 7.03
N VAL A 244 -2.33 2.18 6.28
CA VAL A 244 -1.76 0.84 6.39
C VAL A 244 -1.04 0.64 7.73
N GLY A 245 -0.34 1.66 8.21
CA GLY A 245 0.40 1.64 9.48
C GLY A 245 -0.50 1.61 10.71
N VAL A 246 -0.02 0.90 11.73
CA VAL A 246 -0.61 0.87 13.07
C VAL A 246 0.25 1.75 13.97
N TYR A 247 -0.24 2.95 14.30
CA TYR A 247 0.59 4.03 14.86
C TYR A 247 0.38 4.26 16.34
N ASP A 248 -0.66 3.72 16.96
CA ASP A 248 -0.83 3.85 18.40
C ASP A 248 -1.18 2.53 19.08
N GLU A 249 -0.85 2.48 20.37
CA GLU A 249 -1.00 1.28 21.19
C GLU A 249 -2.47 0.90 21.38
N ARG A 250 -3.39 1.87 21.29
CA ARG A 250 -4.83 1.60 21.37
C ARG A 250 -5.31 0.90 20.11
N GLN A 251 -4.89 1.38 18.92
CA GLN A 251 -5.11 0.71 17.65
C GLN A 251 -4.54 -0.71 17.72
N ARG A 252 -3.27 -0.85 18.13
CA ARG A 252 -2.62 -2.15 18.20
C ARG A 252 -3.33 -3.14 19.13
N LYS A 253 -3.81 -2.70 20.30
CA LYS A 253 -4.58 -3.54 21.24
C LYS A 253 -5.96 -3.96 20.70
N GLY A 254 -6.52 -3.21 19.76
CA GLY A 254 -7.76 -3.55 19.06
C GLY A 254 -7.55 -4.46 17.85
N LEU A 255 -6.31 -4.82 17.51
CA LEU A 255 -5.98 -5.67 16.37
C LEU A 255 -5.34 -6.99 16.85
N GLN A 256 -5.68 -8.07 16.19
CA GLN A 256 -5.05 -9.36 16.36
C GLN A 256 -3.74 -9.41 15.55
N LYS A 257 -2.65 -9.82 16.19
CA LYS A 257 -1.41 -10.11 15.46
C LYS A 257 -1.62 -11.38 14.63
N ILE A 258 -1.30 -11.33 13.35
CA ILE A 258 -1.24 -12.54 12.51
C ILE A 258 -0.04 -13.38 12.95
N ASP A 259 -0.28 -14.66 13.24
CA ASP A 259 0.80 -15.59 13.51
C ASP A 259 1.49 -15.98 12.21
N MET A 260 2.67 -15.42 11.98
CA MET A 260 3.46 -15.72 10.79
C MET A 260 4.16 -17.09 10.85
N GLY A 261 4.01 -17.86 11.94
CA GLY A 261 4.51 -19.22 12.07
C GLY A 261 3.89 -20.17 11.04
N THR A 262 2.58 -20.04 10.77
CA THR A 262 1.88 -20.86 9.76
C THR A 262 2.36 -20.55 8.35
N ALA A 263 2.61 -19.29 8.02
CA ALA A 263 3.19 -18.88 6.74
C ALA A 263 4.62 -19.45 6.54
N ARG A 264 5.44 -19.48 7.60
CA ARG A 264 6.77 -20.12 7.55
C ARG A 264 6.66 -21.62 7.33
N ALA A 265 5.74 -22.28 8.03
CA ALA A 265 5.52 -23.71 7.87
C ALA A 265 5.06 -24.05 6.45
N PHE A 266 4.16 -23.26 5.87
CA PHE A 266 3.72 -23.40 4.48
C PHE A 266 4.90 -23.34 3.49
N LEU A 267 5.74 -22.31 3.60
CA LEU A 267 6.92 -22.17 2.73
C LEU A 267 7.94 -23.30 2.96
N ALA A 268 8.11 -23.76 4.19
CA ALA A 268 9.01 -24.87 4.51
C ALA A 268 8.56 -26.18 3.85
N VAL A 269 7.25 -26.48 3.84
CA VAL A 269 6.69 -27.65 3.15
C VAL A 269 6.91 -27.53 1.64
N LYS A 270 6.65 -26.36 1.04
CA LYS A 270 6.85 -26.12 -0.40
C LYS A 270 8.32 -26.21 -0.84
N ALA A 271 9.26 -25.94 0.06
CA ALA A 271 10.69 -26.01 -0.22
C ALA A 271 11.25 -27.46 -0.21
N GLN A 272 10.48 -28.45 0.26
CA GLN A 272 10.92 -29.84 0.26
C GLN A 272 10.76 -30.47 -1.14
N PRO A 273 11.84 -30.94 -1.78
CA PRO A 273 11.75 -31.61 -3.07
C PRO A 273 10.98 -32.94 -2.92
N GLY A 274 9.87 -33.11 -3.64
CA GLY A 274 9.09 -34.36 -3.70
C GLY A 274 7.79 -34.39 -2.89
N SER A 275 7.32 -33.25 -2.37
CA SER A 275 5.94 -33.12 -1.87
C SER A 275 4.96 -33.09 -3.06
N GLU A 276 4.72 -34.24 -3.68
CA GLU A 276 3.50 -34.47 -4.46
C GLU A 276 2.31 -34.42 -3.48
N ARG A 277 1.41 -33.45 -3.68
CA ARG A 277 0.06 -33.49 -3.12
C ARG A 277 -0.89 -34.07 -4.14
#